data_AF-A0AA47DY62-F1
#
_entry.id   AF-A0AA47DY62-F1
#
_cell.length_a   1.000
_cell.length_b   1.000
_cell.length_c   1.000
_cell.angle_alpha   90.00
_cell.angle_beta   90.00
_cell.angle_gamma   90.00
#
_symmetry.space_group_name_H-M   'P 1'
#
loop_
_entity.id
_entity.type
_entity.pdbx_description
1 polymer ?
#
loop_
_entity_poly.entity_id
_entity_poly.type
_entity_poly.pdbx_seq_one_letter_code
_entity_poly.pdbx_strand_id
1 'polypeptide(L)'
;MTDPLSPHRHDALAWVAGSDAPEKSSVNLGFLPLTDAASLIVAATQGFAQPFGLTLNLQRQNSWSALRDKLIGGELDAAHGLYGLIYAVHLGIGGSPAVDMAVLMGLAQNGQSINLSAPLKAAGVTDAEALRASVRQSGARLTLAHTFPTGTHALWLNYWLAAHGIDPLRDVKTLVLPPSQMVAHLRAGRIDGFCAGEPWGAQAITEGVGFTLATSQSIWPDHPEKVLGCTRAFVEEYPNTARALVMAVLEASRFIDQSQENRRSTAQLIAGRDYVDAPLAAIESRFLGLYQDGLGNAWQDEHPLRFFGEGAANLPYLSDGLWFMTQLRRWGLLREDPDYLQVANQVQQIELYRQAAGALGIALPDSAMRSATLMDGKHWDGSDPATYARSFALHAMASPAMAAL
;
A
#
# COMPACT_ATOMS: atom_id res chain seq x y z
N MET A 1 -3.60 40.60 -32.51
CA MET A 1 -3.23 39.17 -32.53
C MET A 1 -3.06 38.76 -31.08
N THR A 2 -4.09 38.14 -30.52
CA THR A 2 -4.12 37.61 -29.15
C THR A 2 -3.97 36.10 -29.26
N ASP A 3 -2.94 35.56 -28.61
CA ASP A 3 -2.60 34.14 -28.62
C ASP A 3 -3.58 33.35 -27.72
N PRO A 4 -4.33 32.35 -28.23
CA PRO A 4 -5.37 31.67 -27.49
C PRO A 4 -4.94 30.26 -27.07
N LEU A 5 -3.84 30.11 -26.32
CA LEU A 5 -3.45 28.81 -25.73
C LEU A 5 -2.77 29.01 -24.36
N SER A 6 -3.54 29.46 -23.37
CA SER A 6 -3.19 29.22 -21.97
C SER A 6 -4.40 28.56 -21.30
N PRO A 7 -4.32 27.29 -20.87
CA PRO A 7 -5.41 26.71 -20.10
C PRO A 7 -5.51 27.52 -18.81
N HIS A 8 -6.70 28.05 -18.54
CA HIS A 8 -7.02 28.74 -17.32
C HIS A 8 -6.69 27.83 -16.13
N ARG A 9 -5.56 28.07 -15.45
CA ARG A 9 -5.42 27.67 -14.05
C ARG A 9 -6.55 28.37 -13.33
N HIS A 10 -7.55 27.63 -12.86
CA HIS A 10 -8.49 28.17 -11.89
C HIS A 10 -7.68 28.85 -10.79
N ASP A 11 -7.99 30.12 -10.54
CA ASP A 11 -7.23 30.96 -9.63
C ASP A 11 -7.32 30.35 -8.23
N ALA A 12 -6.25 29.67 -7.78
CA ALA A 12 -6.23 28.96 -6.51
C ALA A 12 -6.55 29.90 -5.32
N LEU A 13 -6.32 31.20 -5.49
CA LEU A 13 -6.68 32.24 -4.53
C LEU A 13 -8.20 32.48 -4.44
N ALA A 14 -8.96 32.22 -5.49
CA ALA A 14 -10.42 32.29 -5.45
C ALA A 14 -11.02 31.16 -4.59
N TRP A 15 -10.31 30.04 -4.45
CA TRP A 15 -10.75 28.87 -3.66
C TRP A 15 -10.71 29.15 -2.16
N VAL A 16 -9.70 29.89 -1.69
CA VAL A 16 -9.49 30.24 -0.28
C VAL A 16 -10.47 31.33 0.21
N ALA A 17 -11.07 32.11 -0.69
CA ALA A 17 -12.00 33.19 -0.35
C ALA A 17 -13.50 32.81 -0.49
N GLY A 18 -13.80 31.56 -0.86
CA GLY A 18 -15.17 31.05 -1.09
C GLY A 18 -15.65 30.05 -0.03
N SER A 19 -16.85 29.47 -0.23
CA SER A 19 -17.42 28.41 0.62
C SER A 19 -16.65 27.08 0.57
N ASP A 20 -15.62 26.99 -0.26
CA ASP A 20 -14.77 25.82 -0.47
C ASP A 20 -13.45 25.87 0.32
N ALA A 21 -13.21 26.93 1.10
CA ALA A 21 -12.03 27.04 1.94
C ALA A 21 -11.95 25.86 2.95
N PRO A 22 -10.73 25.37 3.27
CA PRO A 22 -10.58 24.27 4.21
C PRO A 22 -11.02 24.70 5.61
N GLU A 23 -11.88 23.91 6.25
CA GLU A 23 -12.36 24.16 7.61
C GLU A 23 -11.21 24.05 8.63
N LYS A 24 -10.27 23.16 8.33
CA LYS A 24 -9.01 22.95 9.06
C LYS A 24 -7.84 23.13 8.10
N SER A 25 -7.03 24.17 8.33
CA SER A 25 -5.89 24.53 7.48
C SER A 25 -4.56 23.87 7.87
N SER A 26 -4.48 23.25 9.05
CA SER A 26 -3.28 22.55 9.53
C SER A 26 -3.62 21.08 9.78
N VAL A 27 -3.03 20.18 9.01
CA VAL A 27 -3.39 18.76 8.96
C VAL A 27 -2.20 17.90 9.41
N ASN A 28 -2.40 17.08 10.43
CA ASN A 28 -1.39 16.14 10.91
C ASN A 28 -1.41 14.85 10.08
N LEU A 29 -0.29 14.55 9.41
CA LEU A 29 -0.17 13.40 8.50
C LEU A 29 0.80 12.35 9.03
N GLY A 30 0.31 11.14 9.27
CA GLY A 30 1.12 10.00 9.66
C GLY A 30 1.78 9.32 8.46
N PHE A 31 3.05 8.90 8.59
CA PHE A 31 3.70 8.04 7.60
C PHE A 31 4.70 7.07 8.23
N LEU A 32 4.94 5.94 7.56
CA LEU A 32 6.06 5.03 7.83
C LEU A 32 7.19 5.31 6.81
N PRO A 33 8.46 5.06 7.18
CA PRO A 33 9.61 5.25 6.29
C PRO A 33 9.60 4.19 5.19
N LEU A 34 8.86 4.47 4.12
CA LEU A 34 8.72 3.63 2.94
C LEU A 34 8.64 4.53 1.71
N THR A 35 9.08 4.00 0.58
CA THR A 35 9.12 4.74 -0.68
C THR A 35 7.74 5.18 -1.16
N ASP A 36 6.70 4.38 -0.88
CA ASP A 36 5.30 4.67 -1.21
C ASP A 36 4.67 5.81 -0.36
N ALA A 37 5.41 6.37 0.60
CA ALA A 37 5.04 7.62 1.29
C ALA A 37 5.39 8.90 0.49
N ALA A 38 6.05 8.77 -0.67
CA ALA A 38 6.65 9.90 -1.38
C ALA A 38 5.66 11.02 -1.71
N SER A 39 4.45 10.69 -2.19
CA SER A 39 3.45 11.70 -2.53
C SER A 39 3.06 12.57 -1.33
N LEU A 40 2.93 11.99 -0.13
CA LEU A 40 2.68 12.77 1.09
C LEU A 40 3.87 13.67 1.44
N ILE A 41 5.09 13.11 1.35
CA ILE A 41 6.31 13.85 1.70
C ILE A 41 6.49 15.04 0.75
N VAL A 42 6.35 14.81 -0.55
CA VAL A 42 6.42 15.86 -1.58
C VAL A 42 5.31 16.89 -1.37
N ALA A 43 4.08 16.46 -1.10
CA ALA A 43 2.96 17.37 -0.88
C ALA A 43 3.22 18.35 0.26
N ALA A 44 3.78 17.86 1.36
CA ALA A 44 4.04 18.66 2.56
C ALA A 44 5.27 19.56 2.46
N THR A 45 6.23 19.23 1.60
CA THR A 45 7.56 19.87 1.61
C THR A 45 7.83 20.74 0.39
N GLN A 46 7.16 20.50 -0.73
CA GLN A 46 7.44 21.16 -2.01
C GLN A 46 6.37 22.17 -2.47
N GLY A 47 5.51 22.64 -1.55
CA GLY A 47 4.62 23.74 -1.90
C GLY A 47 3.26 23.33 -2.48
N PHE A 48 2.95 22.04 -2.57
CA PHE A 48 1.70 21.55 -3.22
C PHE A 48 0.45 21.76 -2.37
N ALA A 49 0.59 21.91 -1.05
CA ALA A 49 -0.54 22.10 -0.14
C ALA A 49 -0.99 23.58 -0.05
N GLN A 50 -0.05 24.50 -0.24
CA GLN A 50 -0.23 25.94 -0.04
C GLN A 50 -1.28 26.56 -0.99
N PRO A 51 -1.35 26.20 -2.29
CA PRO A 51 -2.41 26.69 -3.17
C PRO A 51 -3.82 26.35 -2.69
N PHE A 52 -3.97 25.26 -1.93
CA PHE A 52 -5.25 24.80 -1.39
C PHE A 52 -5.48 25.26 0.07
N GLY A 53 -4.66 26.18 0.58
CA GLY A 53 -4.79 26.72 1.93
C GLY A 53 -4.40 25.75 3.05
N LEU A 54 -3.61 24.70 2.75
CA LEU A 54 -3.21 23.69 3.72
C LEU A 54 -1.74 23.82 4.13
N THR A 55 -1.49 23.54 5.41
CA THR A 55 -0.19 23.21 5.99
C THR A 55 -0.23 21.75 6.43
N LEU A 56 0.70 20.94 5.92
CA LEU A 56 0.75 19.51 6.20
C LEU A 56 1.89 19.21 7.17
N ASN A 57 1.55 18.76 8.38
CA ASN A 57 2.52 18.42 9.42
C ASN A 57 2.83 16.92 9.34
N LEU A 58 3.94 16.57 8.72
CA LEU A 58 4.38 15.18 8.64
C LEU A 58 4.84 14.66 10.00
N GLN A 59 4.35 13.49 10.38
CA GLN A 59 4.72 12.79 11.59
C GLN A 59 5.13 11.35 11.26
N ARG A 60 6.44 11.08 11.33
CA ARG A 60 6.96 9.72 11.18
C ARG A 60 6.46 8.85 12.35
N GLN A 61 5.93 7.68 12.03
CA GLN A 61 5.52 6.69 13.03
C GLN A 61 6.51 5.52 13.10
N ASN A 62 6.55 4.85 14.25
CA ASN A 62 7.48 3.75 14.52
C ASN A 62 6.94 2.38 14.09
N SER A 63 5.62 2.24 13.98
CA SER A 63 4.95 1.01 13.56
C SER A 63 3.56 1.31 13.00
N TRP A 64 3.01 0.35 12.26
CA TRP A 64 1.63 0.42 11.78
C TRP A 64 0.59 0.41 12.91
N SER A 65 0.87 -0.26 14.03
CA SER A 65 0.00 -0.21 15.21
C SER A 65 -0.05 1.19 15.82
N ALA A 66 1.10 1.85 16.00
CA ALA A 66 1.16 3.21 16.54
C ALA A 66 0.46 4.21 15.60
N LEU A 67 0.66 4.06 14.29
CA LEU A 67 -0.05 4.88 13.29
C LEU A 67 -1.57 4.69 13.40
N ARG A 68 -2.05 3.44 13.44
CA ARG A 68 -3.46 3.11 13.62
C ARG A 68 -4.04 3.77 14.87
N ASP A 69 -3.38 3.59 16.02
CA ASP A 69 -3.89 4.06 17.30
C ASP A 69 -4.00 5.58 17.35
N LYS A 70 -3.00 6.30 16.81
CA LYS A 70 -3.02 7.76 16.70
C LYS A 70 -4.04 8.29 15.69
N LEU A 71 -4.27 7.56 14.59
CA LEU A 71 -5.29 7.91 13.60
C LEU A 71 -6.69 7.76 14.19
N ILE A 72 -6.96 6.66 14.89
CA ILE A 72 -8.24 6.44 15.58
C ILE A 72 -8.43 7.45 16.71
N GLY A 73 -7.34 7.78 17.44
CA GLY A 73 -7.37 8.75 18.53
C GLY A 73 -7.46 10.21 18.10
N GLY A 74 -7.40 10.52 16.81
CA GLY A 74 -7.46 11.89 16.28
C GLY A 74 -6.17 12.71 16.49
N GLU A 75 -5.07 12.09 16.94
CA GLU A 75 -3.74 12.74 16.96
C GLU A 75 -3.24 12.99 15.53
N LEU A 76 -3.57 12.06 14.62
CA LEU A 76 -3.36 12.17 13.18
C LEU A 76 -4.72 12.39 12.51
N ASP A 77 -4.77 13.34 11.58
CA ASP A 77 -5.97 13.65 10.80
C ASP A 77 -6.14 12.67 9.62
N ALA A 78 -5.02 12.38 8.95
CA ALA A 78 -4.94 11.38 7.90
C ALA A 78 -3.55 10.73 7.92
N ALA A 79 -3.39 9.63 7.18
CA ALA A 79 -2.13 8.92 7.14
C ALA A 79 -1.94 8.15 5.84
N HIS A 80 -0.67 7.99 5.47
CA HIS A 80 -0.24 6.87 4.65
C HIS A 80 -0.59 5.58 5.41
N GLY A 81 -1.46 4.75 4.83
CA GLY A 81 -2.00 3.54 5.45
C GLY A 81 -1.93 2.30 4.56
N LEU A 82 -1.95 1.13 5.20
CA LEU A 82 -2.12 -0.17 4.54
C LEU A 82 -3.61 -0.37 4.22
N TYR A 83 -3.94 -0.74 2.99
CA TYR A 83 -5.34 -0.94 2.57
C TYR A 83 -6.14 -1.84 3.52
N GLY A 84 -5.62 -3.05 3.79
CA GLY A 84 -6.28 -4.01 4.67
C GLY A 84 -6.33 -3.60 6.15
N LEU A 85 -5.44 -2.71 6.61
CA LEU A 85 -5.51 -2.13 7.95
C LEU A 85 -6.74 -1.23 8.09
N ILE A 86 -7.03 -0.39 7.09
CA ILE A 86 -8.18 0.51 7.11
C ILE A 86 -9.50 -0.28 7.20
N TYR A 87 -9.66 -1.31 6.37
CA TYR A 87 -10.83 -2.19 6.43
C TYR A 87 -10.90 -2.99 7.72
N ALA A 88 -9.76 -3.45 8.26
CA ALA A 88 -9.74 -4.17 9.52
C ALA A 88 -10.23 -3.32 10.70
N VAL A 89 -9.85 -2.03 10.75
CA VAL A 89 -10.35 -1.10 11.78
C VAL A 89 -11.86 -0.86 11.61
N HIS A 90 -12.30 -0.60 10.39
CA HIS A 90 -13.72 -0.37 10.08
C HIS A 90 -14.60 -1.57 10.44
N LEU A 91 -14.10 -2.79 10.25
CA LEU A 91 -14.80 -4.04 10.57
C LEU A 91 -14.57 -4.54 12.01
N GLY A 92 -13.82 -3.81 12.85
CA GLY A 92 -13.54 -4.21 14.24
C GLY A 92 -12.67 -5.47 14.38
N ILE A 93 -11.84 -5.77 13.38
CA ILE A 93 -10.93 -6.93 13.40
C ILE A 93 -9.76 -6.67 14.36
N GLY A 94 -9.43 -7.67 15.18
CA GLY A 94 -8.30 -7.61 16.12
C GLY A 94 -8.69 -7.22 17.55
N GLY A 95 -9.99 -7.22 17.88
CA GLY A 95 -10.48 -7.06 19.26
C GLY A 95 -10.66 -5.62 19.73
N SER A 96 -10.47 -4.64 18.84
CA SER A 96 -10.81 -3.24 19.09
C SER A 96 -12.24 -2.94 18.61
N PRO A 97 -12.95 -1.99 19.24
CA PRO A 97 -14.22 -1.50 18.70
C PRO A 97 -14.06 -1.03 17.25
N ALA A 98 -15.05 -1.31 16.42
CA ALA A 98 -15.10 -0.79 15.06
C ALA A 98 -15.11 0.74 15.09
N VAL A 99 -14.32 1.35 14.21
CA VAL A 99 -14.27 2.80 14.02
C VAL A 99 -14.46 3.06 12.54
N ASP A 100 -15.41 3.91 12.18
CA ASP A 100 -15.68 4.21 10.78
C ASP A 100 -14.46 4.88 10.15
N MET A 101 -13.98 4.28 9.05
CA MET A 101 -12.79 4.74 8.34
C MET A 101 -13.14 5.19 6.93
N ALA A 102 -12.26 6.02 6.37
CA ALA A 102 -12.36 6.53 5.02
C ALA A 102 -11.02 6.33 4.28
N VAL A 103 -11.10 5.90 3.03
CA VAL A 103 -10.00 5.93 2.07
C VAL A 103 -10.25 7.07 1.10
N LEU A 104 -9.36 8.06 1.10
CA LEU A 104 -9.48 9.26 0.27
C LEU A 104 -8.93 9.05 -1.14
N MET A 105 -7.81 8.34 -1.26
CA MET A 105 -7.16 8.01 -2.53
C MET A 105 -6.13 6.88 -2.34
N GLY A 106 -5.79 6.20 -3.43
CA GLY A 106 -4.55 5.42 -3.54
C GLY A 106 -3.33 6.34 -3.60
N LEU A 107 -2.22 5.93 -2.97
CA LEU A 107 -0.95 6.67 -2.95
C LEU A 107 0.09 6.09 -3.89
N ALA A 108 0.06 4.77 -4.07
CA ALA A 108 0.97 4.08 -4.97
C ALA A 108 0.40 2.72 -5.39
N GLN A 109 0.91 2.21 -6.51
CA GLN A 109 0.81 0.82 -6.95
C GLN A 109 2.21 0.18 -6.93
N ASN A 110 2.25 -1.14 -6.69
CA ASN A 110 3.47 -1.95 -6.76
C ASN A 110 4.56 -1.59 -5.71
N GLY A 111 5.78 -2.07 -5.92
CA GLY A 111 6.95 -1.69 -5.11
C GLY A 111 7.06 -2.41 -3.76
N GLN A 112 6.60 -3.66 -3.68
CA GLN A 112 6.85 -4.52 -2.53
C GLN A 112 7.57 -5.79 -2.96
N SER A 113 8.22 -6.46 -2.02
CA SER A 113 9.02 -7.65 -2.32
C SER A 113 8.94 -8.69 -1.21
N ILE A 114 9.11 -9.94 -1.61
CA ILE A 114 9.35 -11.10 -0.74
C ILE A 114 10.83 -11.42 -0.84
N ASN A 115 11.55 -11.23 0.26
CA ASN A 115 12.99 -11.43 0.34
C ASN A 115 13.32 -12.61 1.24
N LEU A 116 14.36 -13.36 0.87
CA LEU A 116 14.90 -14.45 1.67
C LEU A 116 16.36 -14.15 2.06
N SER A 117 16.81 -14.81 3.12
CA SER A 117 18.13 -14.63 3.71
C SER A 117 19.26 -15.21 2.85
N ALA A 118 20.46 -14.64 2.96
CA ALA A 118 21.65 -15.20 2.31
C ALA A 118 21.95 -16.67 2.71
N PRO A 119 21.74 -17.12 3.96
CA PRO A 119 21.83 -18.54 4.32
C PRO A 119 20.89 -19.45 3.51
N LEU A 120 19.63 -19.04 3.28
CA LEU A 120 18.70 -19.80 2.44
C LEU A 120 19.19 -19.88 0.98
N LYS A 121 19.72 -18.77 0.44
CA LYS A 121 20.37 -18.77 -0.87
C LYS A 121 21.52 -19.77 -0.94
N ALA A 122 22.40 -19.77 0.07
CA ALA A 122 23.54 -20.69 0.15
C ALA A 122 23.11 -22.16 0.28
N ALA A 123 21.94 -22.42 0.86
CA ALA A 123 21.31 -23.73 0.92
C ALA A 123 20.59 -24.15 -0.38
N GLY A 124 20.66 -23.33 -1.45
CA GLY A 124 20.06 -23.61 -2.74
C GLY A 124 18.58 -23.21 -2.86
N VAL A 125 18.04 -22.48 -1.89
CA VAL A 125 16.67 -21.94 -1.97
C VAL A 125 16.71 -20.66 -2.78
N THR A 126 16.50 -20.77 -4.09
CA THR A 126 16.57 -19.64 -5.05
C THR A 126 15.30 -19.40 -5.85
N ASP A 127 14.32 -20.28 -5.74
CA ASP A 127 13.01 -20.17 -6.39
C ASP A 127 11.90 -20.74 -5.48
N ALA A 128 10.66 -20.66 -5.95
CA ALA A 128 9.50 -21.10 -5.19
C ALA A 128 9.47 -22.63 -4.96
N GLU A 129 9.95 -23.42 -5.91
CA GLU A 129 10.00 -24.88 -5.80
C GLU A 129 11.02 -25.30 -4.74
N ALA A 130 12.21 -24.71 -4.78
CA ALA A 130 13.27 -24.92 -3.80
C ALA A 130 12.82 -24.48 -2.39
N LEU A 131 12.10 -23.36 -2.27
CA LEU A 131 11.54 -22.91 -0.99
C LEU A 131 10.52 -23.92 -0.47
N ARG A 132 9.59 -24.38 -1.31
CA ARG A 132 8.60 -25.40 -0.94
C ARG A 132 9.27 -26.69 -0.49
N ALA A 133 10.31 -27.13 -1.20
CA ALA A 133 11.09 -28.31 -0.83
C ALA A 133 11.77 -28.11 0.54
N SER A 134 12.42 -26.97 0.75
CA SER A 134 13.07 -26.60 2.02
C SER A 134 12.09 -26.60 3.19
N VAL A 135 10.89 -26.03 3.01
CA VAL A 135 9.84 -25.99 4.05
C VAL A 135 9.37 -27.41 4.41
N ARG A 136 9.26 -28.32 3.44
CA ARG A 136 8.81 -29.70 3.66
C ARG A 136 9.88 -30.60 4.27
N GLN A 137 11.15 -30.36 3.95
CA GLN A 137 12.27 -31.16 4.42
C GLN A 137 12.78 -30.72 5.81
N SER A 138 12.65 -29.43 6.12
CA SER A 138 13.10 -28.90 7.40
C SER A 138 12.20 -29.36 8.54
N GLY A 139 12.80 -29.91 9.61
CA GLY A 139 12.09 -30.17 10.86
C GLY A 139 11.70 -28.89 11.63
N ALA A 140 12.30 -27.74 11.29
CA ALA A 140 11.98 -26.43 11.86
C ALA A 140 11.31 -25.53 10.82
N ARG A 141 10.18 -24.94 11.18
CA ARG A 141 9.46 -23.97 10.33
C ARG A 141 10.28 -22.70 10.16
N LEU A 142 10.42 -22.25 8.91
CA LEU A 142 11.00 -20.95 8.57
C LEU A 142 10.20 -19.82 9.22
N THR A 143 10.87 -18.76 9.65
CA THR A 143 10.29 -17.55 10.23
C THR A 143 10.29 -16.43 9.19
N LEU A 144 9.12 -16.10 8.66
CA LEU A 144 8.93 -15.07 7.63
C LEU A 144 8.25 -13.85 8.22
N ALA A 145 8.90 -12.68 8.15
CA ALA A 145 8.33 -11.46 8.69
C ALA A 145 7.37 -10.77 7.72
N HIS A 146 6.40 -10.06 8.27
CA HIS A 146 5.56 -9.09 7.56
C HIS A 146 5.31 -7.88 8.46
N THR A 147 4.63 -6.85 7.95
CA THR A 147 4.56 -5.56 8.63
C THR A 147 3.35 -5.39 9.55
N PHE A 148 2.24 -6.05 9.22
CA PHE A 148 1.01 -6.04 10.03
C PHE A 148 0.09 -7.20 9.62
N PRO A 149 -0.60 -7.92 10.54
CA PRO A 149 -1.39 -9.11 10.19
C PRO A 149 -2.52 -8.88 9.18
N THR A 150 -3.22 -7.75 9.25
CA THR A 150 -4.26 -7.37 8.29
C THR A 150 -3.71 -6.49 7.15
N GLY A 151 -2.40 -6.24 7.15
CA GLY A 151 -1.72 -5.35 6.21
C GLY A 151 -1.44 -5.99 4.86
N THR A 152 -1.14 -5.16 3.87
CA THR A 152 -0.87 -5.60 2.48
C THR A 152 0.27 -6.61 2.42
N HIS A 153 1.38 -6.40 3.13
CA HIS A 153 2.52 -7.30 3.14
C HIS A 153 2.21 -8.72 3.63
N ALA A 154 1.37 -8.85 4.66
CA ALA A 154 0.94 -10.17 5.12
C ALA A 154 0.10 -10.88 4.05
N LEU A 155 -0.78 -10.12 3.38
CA LEU A 155 -1.65 -10.67 2.34
C LEU A 155 -0.88 -11.04 1.07
N TRP A 156 0.12 -10.26 0.66
CA TRP A 156 1.01 -10.62 -0.45
C TRP A 156 1.84 -11.86 -0.14
N LEU A 157 2.43 -11.92 1.06
CA LEU A 157 3.19 -13.09 1.51
C LEU A 157 2.30 -14.33 1.52
N ASN A 158 1.11 -14.24 2.13
CA ASN A 158 0.18 -15.36 2.21
C ASN A 158 -0.31 -15.81 0.85
N TYR A 159 -0.63 -14.86 -0.04
CA TYR A 159 -1.10 -15.17 -1.39
C TYR A 159 -0.02 -15.92 -2.18
N TRP A 160 1.21 -15.40 -2.19
CA TRP A 160 2.33 -15.99 -2.92
C TRP A 160 2.71 -17.36 -2.38
N LEU A 161 2.82 -17.52 -1.05
CA LEU A 161 3.09 -18.81 -0.42
C LEU A 161 2.01 -19.84 -0.78
N ALA A 162 0.73 -19.45 -0.67
CA ALA A 162 -0.38 -20.34 -0.95
C ALA A 162 -0.48 -20.74 -2.43
N ALA A 163 -0.17 -19.82 -3.36
CA ALA A 163 -0.11 -20.11 -4.79
C ALA A 163 0.97 -21.16 -5.10
N HIS A 164 2.04 -21.21 -4.32
CA HIS A 164 3.11 -22.21 -4.41
C HIS A 164 2.91 -23.43 -3.49
N GLY A 165 1.73 -23.58 -2.88
CA GLY A 165 1.37 -24.75 -2.09
C GLY A 165 2.07 -24.84 -0.73
N ILE A 166 2.45 -23.69 -0.16
CA ILE A 166 2.94 -23.53 1.22
C ILE A 166 1.81 -22.87 2.03
N ASP A 167 1.31 -23.53 3.07
CA ASP A 167 0.28 -22.97 3.94
C ASP A 167 0.90 -21.92 4.89
N PRO A 168 0.56 -20.62 4.77
CA PRO A 168 1.17 -19.56 5.55
C PRO A 168 0.86 -19.64 7.05
N LEU A 169 -0.19 -20.37 7.45
CA LEU A 169 -0.60 -20.53 8.85
C LEU A 169 -0.01 -21.79 9.50
N ARG A 170 0.38 -22.78 8.69
CA ARG A 170 0.82 -24.10 9.20
C ARG A 170 2.30 -24.35 8.92
N ASP A 171 2.74 -24.12 7.70
CA ASP A 171 4.04 -24.58 7.21
C ASP A 171 5.19 -23.63 7.57
N VAL A 172 4.88 -22.36 7.87
CA VAL A 172 5.83 -21.34 8.30
C VAL A 172 5.42 -20.73 9.65
N LYS A 173 6.33 -19.98 10.26
CA LYS A 173 6.03 -19.04 11.34
C LYS A 173 6.04 -17.63 10.76
N THR A 174 5.09 -16.80 11.17
CA THR A 174 5.09 -15.38 10.81
C THR A 174 5.47 -14.49 12.00
N LEU A 175 6.15 -13.39 11.70
CA LEU A 175 6.56 -12.39 12.71
C LEU A 175 6.18 -10.99 12.22
N VAL A 176 5.64 -10.15 13.11
CA VAL A 176 5.34 -8.75 12.81
C VAL A 176 6.54 -7.89 13.14
N LEU A 177 7.06 -7.15 12.17
CA LEU A 177 8.16 -6.20 12.36
C LEU A 177 7.87 -4.85 11.65
N PRO A 178 8.32 -3.71 12.21
CA PRO A 178 8.37 -2.47 11.45
C PRO A 178 9.24 -2.63 10.19
N PRO A 179 8.85 -2.02 9.05
CA PRO A 179 9.60 -2.18 7.79
C PRO A 179 11.09 -1.84 7.89
N SER A 180 11.44 -0.76 8.60
CA SER A 180 12.83 -0.33 8.79
C SER A 180 13.69 -1.29 9.61
N GLN A 181 13.09 -2.27 10.28
CA GLN A 181 13.78 -3.27 11.08
C GLN A 181 14.03 -4.59 10.33
N MET A 182 13.45 -4.76 9.12
CA MET A 182 13.50 -6.02 8.36
C MET A 182 14.94 -6.45 8.06
N VAL A 183 15.74 -5.53 7.49
CA VAL A 183 17.13 -5.81 7.08
C VAL A 183 18.00 -6.18 8.28
N ALA A 184 17.84 -5.48 9.40
CA ALA A 184 18.59 -5.76 10.63
C ALA A 184 18.24 -7.12 11.23
N HIS A 185 16.97 -7.52 11.22
CA HIS A 185 16.53 -8.84 11.70
C HIS A 185 16.98 -9.97 10.79
N LEU A 186 16.96 -9.75 9.47
CA LEU A 186 17.47 -10.71 8.48
C LEU A 186 18.98 -10.93 8.68
N ARG A 187 19.77 -9.85 8.79
CA ARG A 187 21.22 -9.91 9.04
C ARG A 187 21.56 -10.65 10.34
N ALA A 188 20.75 -10.44 11.39
CA ALA A 188 20.94 -11.09 12.68
C ALA A 188 20.47 -12.55 12.72
N GLY A 189 19.95 -13.10 11.62
CA GLY A 189 19.41 -14.48 11.57
C GLY A 189 18.18 -14.69 12.45
N ARG A 190 17.44 -13.61 12.78
CA ARG A 190 16.22 -13.69 13.59
C ARG A 190 14.98 -14.04 12.77
N ILE A 191 15.07 -13.85 11.45
CA ILE A 191 14.07 -14.18 10.45
C ILE A 191 14.78 -14.80 9.25
N ASP A 192 14.10 -15.69 8.55
CA ASP A 192 14.59 -16.37 7.36
C ASP A 192 14.24 -15.62 6.07
N GLY A 193 13.24 -14.75 6.14
CA GLY A 193 12.79 -13.89 5.06
C GLY A 193 11.75 -12.89 5.53
N PHE A 194 11.32 -12.00 4.64
CA PHE A 194 10.28 -11.02 4.93
C PHE A 194 9.50 -10.60 3.69
N CYS A 195 8.30 -10.05 3.89
CA CYS A 195 7.61 -9.21 2.92
C CYS A 195 7.51 -7.77 3.42
N ALA A 196 8.00 -6.81 2.61
CA ALA A 196 8.00 -5.39 2.93
C ALA A 196 7.98 -4.53 1.65
N GLY A 197 7.66 -3.25 1.80
CA GLY A 197 7.78 -2.26 0.74
C GLY A 197 9.20 -1.77 0.54
N GLU A 198 9.47 -1.14 -0.59
CA GLU A 198 10.74 -0.47 -0.83
C GLU A 198 11.04 0.61 0.23
N PRO A 199 12.32 0.83 0.57
CA PRO A 199 13.53 0.31 -0.11
C PRO A 199 14.14 -0.94 0.54
N TRP A 200 13.45 -1.59 1.48
CA TRP A 200 14.09 -2.57 2.38
C TRP A 200 14.57 -3.84 1.67
N GLY A 201 13.86 -4.29 0.63
CA GLY A 201 14.30 -5.39 -0.23
C GLY A 201 15.55 -5.03 -1.04
N ALA A 202 15.56 -3.84 -1.66
CA ALA A 202 16.71 -3.31 -2.39
C ALA A 202 17.95 -3.14 -1.51
N GLN A 203 17.76 -2.68 -0.27
CA GLN A 203 18.82 -2.55 0.71
C GLN A 203 19.39 -3.91 1.11
N ALA A 204 18.54 -4.91 1.38
CA ALA A 204 18.99 -6.26 1.73
C ALA A 204 19.88 -6.89 0.64
N ILE A 205 19.56 -6.63 -0.64
CA ILE A 205 20.39 -7.06 -1.78
C ILE A 205 21.73 -6.32 -1.80
N THR A 206 21.69 -4.99 -1.72
CA THR A 206 22.90 -4.14 -1.78
C THR A 206 23.90 -4.50 -0.68
N GLU A 207 23.40 -4.85 0.51
CA GLU A 207 24.22 -5.25 1.65
C GLU A 207 24.61 -6.74 1.65
N GLY A 208 24.13 -7.52 0.68
CA GLY A 208 24.43 -8.95 0.55
C GLY A 208 23.84 -9.84 1.66
N VAL A 209 22.87 -9.34 2.41
CA VAL A 209 22.24 -10.07 3.53
C VAL A 209 20.98 -10.85 3.11
N GLY A 210 20.43 -10.53 1.95
CA GLY A 210 19.27 -11.21 1.37
C GLY A 210 19.15 -11.01 -0.12
N PHE A 211 18.14 -11.64 -0.70
CA PHE A 211 17.82 -11.56 -2.12
C PHE A 211 16.29 -11.53 -2.28
N THR A 212 15.80 -11.00 -3.40
CA THR A 212 14.36 -10.94 -3.70
C THR A 212 13.95 -12.21 -4.43
N LEU A 213 12.98 -12.93 -3.88
CA LEU A 213 12.42 -14.13 -4.49
C LEU A 213 11.23 -13.82 -5.39
N ALA A 214 10.44 -12.80 -5.03
CA ALA A 214 9.31 -12.33 -5.81
C ALA A 214 9.04 -10.85 -5.52
N THR A 215 8.56 -10.12 -6.53
CA THR A 215 8.01 -8.78 -6.36
C THR A 215 6.49 -8.83 -6.29
N SER A 216 5.83 -7.90 -5.61
CA SER A 216 4.37 -7.93 -5.50
C SER A 216 3.67 -7.70 -6.84
N GLN A 217 4.29 -6.97 -7.78
CA GLN A 217 3.76 -6.85 -9.14
C GLN A 217 3.80 -8.16 -9.94
N SER A 218 4.65 -9.12 -9.55
CA SER A 218 4.59 -10.48 -10.11
C SER A 218 3.39 -11.28 -9.60
N ILE A 219 2.80 -10.89 -8.45
CA ILE A 219 1.58 -11.49 -7.88
C ILE A 219 0.35 -10.89 -8.56
N TRP A 220 0.30 -9.57 -8.63
CA TRP A 220 -0.77 -8.81 -9.24
C TRP A 220 -0.16 -7.54 -9.88
N PRO A 221 -0.06 -7.48 -11.22
CA PRO A 221 0.37 -6.29 -11.93
C PRO A 221 -0.48 -5.05 -11.61
N ASP A 222 0.16 -3.93 -11.28
CA ASP A 222 -0.50 -2.67 -10.92
C ASP A 222 -1.50 -2.79 -9.75
N HIS A 223 -1.19 -3.65 -8.77
CA HIS A 223 -2.05 -3.87 -7.60
C HIS A 223 -2.23 -2.62 -6.74
N PRO A 224 -3.38 -2.49 -6.05
CA PRO A 224 -3.55 -1.46 -5.04
C PRO A 224 -2.62 -1.72 -3.86
N GLU A 225 -2.00 -0.67 -3.34
CA GLU A 225 -1.05 -0.82 -2.25
C GLU A 225 -1.36 0.12 -1.09
N LYS A 226 -0.73 1.30 -1.06
CA LYS A 226 -0.94 2.27 0.03
C LYS A 226 -2.06 3.22 -0.28
N VAL A 227 -2.73 3.68 0.77
CA VAL A 227 -3.84 4.63 0.69
C VAL A 227 -3.59 5.82 1.60
N LEU A 228 -4.21 6.94 1.25
CA LEU A 228 -4.43 8.04 2.18
C LEU A 228 -5.71 7.71 2.96
N GLY A 229 -5.54 7.22 4.18
CA GLY A 229 -6.62 6.82 5.07
C GLY A 229 -6.84 7.84 6.20
N CYS A 230 -8.10 7.99 6.62
CA CYS A 230 -8.49 8.78 7.78
C CYS A 230 -9.71 8.14 8.46
N THR A 231 -10.15 8.71 9.58
CA THR A 231 -11.45 8.37 10.15
C THR A 231 -12.56 8.97 9.29
N ARG A 232 -13.73 8.32 9.28
CA ARG A 232 -14.91 8.86 8.59
C ARG A 232 -15.37 10.18 9.22
N ALA A 233 -15.27 10.29 10.54
CA ALA A 233 -15.53 11.52 11.28
C ALA A 233 -14.73 12.72 10.77
N PHE A 234 -13.44 12.54 10.43
CA PHE A 234 -12.63 13.62 9.86
C PHE A 234 -13.20 14.14 8.53
N VAL A 235 -13.69 13.25 7.66
CA VAL A 235 -14.28 13.63 6.37
C VAL A 235 -15.63 14.32 6.55
N GLU A 236 -16.41 13.90 7.55
CA GLU A 236 -17.72 14.48 7.83
C GLU A 236 -17.62 15.84 8.51
N GLU A 237 -16.63 16.03 9.37
CA GLU A 237 -16.39 17.30 10.06
C GLU A 237 -15.64 18.32 9.19
N TYR A 238 -14.70 17.86 8.35
CA TYR A 238 -13.85 18.72 7.53
C TYR A 238 -13.83 18.31 6.04
N PRO A 239 -14.99 18.30 5.35
CA PRO A 239 -15.09 17.84 3.96
C PRO A 239 -14.28 18.68 2.97
N ASN A 240 -14.20 20.01 3.12
CA ASN A 240 -13.37 20.85 2.26
C ASN A 240 -11.88 20.61 2.51
N THR A 241 -11.46 20.45 3.77
CA THR A 241 -10.08 20.06 4.11
C THR A 241 -9.72 18.70 3.51
N ALA A 242 -10.59 17.71 3.60
CA ALA A 242 -10.34 16.38 3.03
C ALA A 242 -10.19 16.45 1.49
N ARG A 243 -11.04 17.23 0.80
CA ARG A 243 -10.93 17.48 -0.64
C ARG A 243 -9.65 18.23 -1.00
N ALA A 244 -9.30 19.27 -0.26
CA ALA A 244 -8.03 20.02 -0.42
C ALA A 244 -6.81 19.12 -0.27
N LEU A 245 -6.85 18.22 0.71
CA LEU A 245 -5.78 17.27 0.97
C LEU A 245 -5.60 16.30 -0.20
N VAL A 246 -6.70 15.75 -0.74
CA VAL A 246 -6.66 14.90 -1.93
C VAL A 246 -6.06 15.65 -3.11
N MET A 247 -6.47 16.90 -3.35
CA MET A 247 -5.89 17.72 -4.43
C MET A 247 -4.38 17.93 -4.28
N ALA A 248 -3.93 18.29 -3.07
CA ALA A 248 -2.51 18.50 -2.78
C ALA A 248 -1.67 17.23 -3.03
N VAL A 249 -2.16 16.07 -2.58
CA VAL A 249 -1.45 14.79 -2.72
C VAL A 249 -1.53 14.25 -4.15
N LEU A 250 -2.61 14.51 -4.89
CA LEU A 250 -2.72 14.19 -6.32
C LEU A 250 -1.72 14.98 -7.17
N GLU A 251 -1.61 16.29 -6.94
CA GLU A 251 -0.61 17.12 -7.64
C GLU A 251 0.82 16.64 -7.36
N ALA A 252 1.13 16.32 -6.11
CA ALA A 252 2.43 15.75 -5.74
C ALA A 252 2.69 14.41 -6.43
N SER A 253 1.69 13.53 -6.48
CA SER A 253 1.77 12.24 -7.19
C SER A 253 2.04 12.45 -8.69
N ARG A 254 1.29 13.36 -9.32
CA ARG A 254 1.45 13.73 -10.73
C ARG A 254 2.83 14.28 -11.02
N PHE A 255 3.34 15.17 -10.16
CA PHE A 255 4.70 15.69 -10.27
C PHE A 255 5.75 14.58 -10.25
N ILE A 256 5.67 13.63 -9.31
CA ILE A 256 6.63 12.54 -9.19
C ILE A 256 6.71 11.73 -10.50
N ASP A 257 5.57 11.37 -11.07
CA ASP A 257 5.51 10.53 -12.28
C ASP A 257 5.71 11.31 -13.59
N GLN A 258 5.70 12.64 -13.57
CA GLN A 258 5.79 13.48 -14.78
C GLN A 258 7.11 13.33 -15.53
N SER A 259 8.22 13.04 -14.84
CA SER A 259 9.53 12.89 -15.49
C SER A 259 10.49 12.02 -14.67
N GLN A 260 11.49 11.44 -15.33
CA GLN A 260 12.58 10.75 -14.62
C GLN A 260 13.35 11.69 -13.69
N GLU A 261 13.49 12.97 -14.04
CA GLU A 261 14.16 13.96 -13.18
C GLU A 261 13.39 14.19 -11.88
N ASN A 262 12.06 14.31 -11.93
CA ASN A 262 11.21 14.44 -10.75
C ASN A 262 11.27 13.19 -9.88
N ARG A 263 11.35 12.01 -10.48
CA ARG A 263 11.58 10.75 -9.76
C ARG A 263 12.92 10.75 -9.02
N ARG A 264 14.00 11.17 -9.68
CA ARG A 264 15.34 11.26 -9.06
C ARG A 264 15.38 12.29 -7.95
N SER A 265 14.84 13.49 -8.17
CA SER A 265 14.80 14.55 -7.15
C SER A 265 13.94 14.14 -5.94
N THR A 266 12.83 13.44 -6.17
CA THR A 266 12.00 12.86 -5.10
C THR A 266 12.76 11.79 -4.33
N ALA A 267 13.43 10.86 -5.02
CA ALA A 267 14.26 9.84 -4.36
C ALA A 267 15.34 10.48 -3.47
N GLN A 268 16.00 11.53 -3.98
CA GLN A 268 17.00 12.29 -3.23
C GLN A 268 16.42 12.98 -1.98
N LEU A 269 15.23 13.57 -2.10
CA LEU A 269 14.53 14.19 -0.97
C LEU A 269 14.19 13.16 0.10
N ILE A 270 13.49 12.08 -0.26
CA ILE A 270 12.95 11.14 0.73
C ILE A 270 14.03 10.23 1.34
N ALA A 271 15.20 10.11 0.73
CA ALA A 271 16.34 9.40 1.32
C ALA A 271 16.83 10.06 2.62
N GLY A 272 16.52 11.34 2.84
CA GLY A 272 16.97 12.11 4.00
C GLY A 272 16.56 11.51 5.35
N ARG A 273 17.36 11.84 6.37
CA ARG A 273 17.20 11.37 7.76
C ARG A 273 15.83 11.66 8.35
N ASP A 274 15.14 12.72 7.91
CA ASP A 274 13.82 13.12 8.40
C ASP A 274 12.66 12.36 7.73
N TYR A 275 12.94 11.59 6.66
CA TYR A 275 11.93 10.85 5.88
C TYR A 275 12.08 9.32 5.90
N VAL A 276 12.74 8.72 4.91
CA VAL A 276 12.93 7.25 4.85
C VAL A 276 14.18 6.82 5.59
N ASP A 277 15.21 7.69 5.65
CA ASP A 277 16.49 7.40 6.30
C ASP A 277 17.13 6.08 5.78
N ALA A 278 17.27 6.00 4.45
CA ALA A 278 17.82 4.83 3.76
C ALA A 278 18.74 5.24 2.60
N PRO A 279 19.64 4.36 2.14
CA PRO A 279 20.57 4.69 1.06
C PRO A 279 19.84 5.11 -0.22
N LEU A 280 20.26 6.23 -0.82
CA LEU A 280 19.67 6.77 -2.05
C LEU A 280 19.59 5.72 -3.17
N ALA A 281 20.66 4.95 -3.38
CA ALA A 281 20.71 3.94 -4.44
C ALA A 281 19.61 2.86 -4.30
N ALA A 282 19.22 2.53 -3.07
CA ALA A 282 18.14 1.57 -2.80
C ALA A 282 16.76 2.14 -3.12
N ILE A 283 16.60 3.46 -3.06
CA ILE A 283 15.35 4.17 -3.35
C ILE A 283 15.27 4.52 -4.86
N GLU A 284 16.29 5.19 -5.40
CA GLU A 284 16.30 5.73 -6.76
C GLU A 284 16.08 4.64 -7.82
N SER A 285 16.74 3.49 -7.68
CA SER A 285 16.56 2.35 -8.59
C SER A 285 15.08 1.95 -8.73
N ARG A 286 14.35 1.92 -7.62
CA ARG A 286 12.94 1.50 -7.57
C ARG A 286 12.00 2.55 -8.16
N PHE A 287 12.27 3.83 -7.93
CA PHE A 287 11.56 4.92 -8.62
C PHE A 287 11.73 4.86 -10.15
N LEU A 288 12.91 4.47 -10.62
CA LEU A 288 13.21 4.34 -12.04
C LEU A 288 12.72 3.00 -12.63
N GLY A 289 12.13 2.12 -11.82
CA GLY A 289 11.68 0.81 -12.26
C GLY A 289 12.82 -0.16 -12.57
N LEU A 290 14.02 0.11 -12.05
CA LEU A 290 15.21 -0.72 -12.19
C LEU A 290 15.28 -1.70 -11.01
N TYR A 291 15.02 -2.97 -11.29
CA TYR A 291 15.01 -4.02 -10.29
C TYR A 291 16.18 -4.98 -10.49
N GLN A 292 16.62 -5.57 -9.37
CA GLN A 292 17.51 -6.71 -9.34
C GLN A 292 17.07 -7.65 -8.22
N ASP A 293 17.30 -8.94 -8.41
CA ASP A 293 16.89 -9.96 -7.44
C ASP A 293 18.01 -10.34 -6.47
N GLY A 294 19.28 -10.01 -6.76
CA GLY A 294 20.42 -10.46 -5.98
C GLY A 294 20.79 -11.93 -6.24
N LEU A 295 20.20 -12.58 -7.25
CA LEU A 295 20.55 -13.89 -7.80
C LEU A 295 21.33 -13.78 -9.13
N GLY A 296 21.51 -12.55 -9.63
CA GLY A 296 22.25 -12.27 -10.86
C GLY A 296 21.37 -11.70 -11.98
N ASN A 297 20.07 -11.55 -11.74
CA ASN A 297 19.15 -10.96 -12.71
C ASN A 297 18.87 -9.48 -12.37
N ALA A 298 18.77 -8.67 -13.41
CA ALA A 298 18.33 -7.28 -13.34
C ALA A 298 17.41 -6.99 -14.52
N TRP A 299 16.38 -6.17 -14.32
CA TRP A 299 15.39 -5.85 -15.32
C TRP A 299 14.79 -4.45 -15.13
N GLN A 300 14.24 -3.92 -16.22
CA GLN A 300 13.30 -2.81 -16.18
C GLN A 300 11.90 -3.40 -16.00
N ASP A 301 11.23 -3.08 -14.90
CA ASP A 301 9.91 -3.63 -14.61
C ASP A 301 8.83 -2.89 -15.42
N GLU A 302 7.90 -3.66 -16.02
CA GLU A 302 6.76 -3.13 -16.77
C GLU A 302 5.69 -2.53 -15.84
N HIS A 303 5.64 -3.02 -14.60
CA HIS A 303 4.73 -2.60 -13.54
C HIS A 303 5.54 -2.10 -12.32
N PRO A 304 6.37 -1.05 -12.49
CA PRO A 304 7.21 -0.56 -11.41
C PRO A 304 6.37 0.15 -10.35
N LEU A 305 7.04 0.60 -9.27
CA LEU A 305 6.42 1.50 -8.30
C LEU A 305 5.90 2.74 -9.04
N ARG A 306 4.62 3.04 -8.86
CA ARG A 306 3.90 4.09 -9.60
C ARG A 306 3.06 4.92 -8.63
N PHE A 307 3.07 6.23 -8.79
CA PHE A 307 2.41 7.16 -7.85
C PHE A 307 1.15 7.80 -8.43
N PHE A 308 1.10 8.02 -9.74
CA PHE A 308 0.01 8.70 -10.43
C PHE A 308 -0.65 7.83 -11.49
N GLY A 309 0.13 7.31 -12.44
CA GLY A 309 -0.40 6.50 -13.54
C GLY A 309 -1.55 7.17 -14.28
N GLU A 310 -1.39 8.44 -14.64
CA GLU A 310 -2.45 9.26 -15.28
C GLU A 310 -3.74 9.36 -14.45
N GLY A 311 -3.65 9.23 -13.12
CA GLY A 311 -4.77 9.25 -12.18
C GLY A 311 -5.36 7.87 -11.89
N ALA A 312 -5.04 6.85 -12.70
CA ALA A 312 -5.55 5.49 -12.52
C ALA A 312 -4.97 4.79 -11.29
N ALA A 313 -3.79 5.18 -10.81
CA ALA A 313 -3.20 4.61 -9.59
C ALA A 313 -3.85 5.16 -8.30
N ASN A 314 -4.52 6.31 -8.39
CA ASN A 314 -5.01 7.05 -7.23
C ASN A 314 -6.51 6.88 -6.98
N LEU A 315 -7.30 6.51 -7.99
CA LEU A 315 -8.74 6.27 -7.81
C LEU A 315 -8.93 5.15 -6.76
N PRO A 316 -9.68 5.38 -5.67
CA PRO A 316 -9.92 4.35 -4.66
C PRO A 316 -11.01 3.37 -5.13
N TYR A 317 -10.66 2.47 -6.06
CA TYR A 317 -11.61 1.52 -6.64
C TYR A 317 -12.31 0.68 -5.56
N LEU A 318 -13.61 0.43 -5.75
CA LEU A 318 -14.37 -0.48 -4.91
C LEU A 318 -13.78 -1.89 -4.98
N SER A 319 -13.46 -2.37 -6.19
CA SER A 319 -12.88 -3.71 -6.43
C SER A 319 -11.60 -3.96 -5.63
N ASP A 320 -10.84 -2.93 -5.31
CA ASP A 320 -9.60 -3.06 -4.54
C ASP A 320 -9.90 -3.33 -3.07
N GLY A 321 -10.78 -2.53 -2.47
CA GLY A 321 -11.25 -2.73 -1.09
C GLY A 321 -11.98 -4.06 -0.90
N LEU A 322 -12.80 -4.42 -1.89
CA LEU A 322 -13.44 -5.73 -1.97
C LEU A 322 -12.42 -6.86 -1.91
N TRP A 323 -11.34 -6.78 -2.70
CA TRP A 323 -10.30 -7.82 -2.74
C TRP A 323 -9.67 -8.03 -1.38
N PHE A 324 -9.30 -6.94 -0.68
CA PHE A 324 -8.70 -7.04 0.65
C PHE A 324 -9.65 -7.72 1.64
N MET A 325 -10.94 -7.40 1.63
CA MET A 325 -11.93 -8.12 2.46
C MET A 325 -12.01 -9.60 2.11
N THR A 326 -11.92 -9.99 0.83
CA THR A 326 -11.88 -11.42 0.45
C THR A 326 -10.67 -12.14 1.05
N GLN A 327 -9.52 -11.48 1.13
CA GLN A 327 -8.31 -12.09 1.69
C GLN A 327 -8.36 -12.13 3.23
N LEU A 328 -8.94 -11.12 3.89
CA LEU A 328 -9.23 -11.16 5.32
C LEU A 328 -10.17 -12.33 5.66
N ARG A 329 -11.18 -12.56 4.81
CA ARG A 329 -12.10 -13.71 4.90
C ARG A 329 -11.39 -15.04 4.67
N ARG A 330 -10.61 -15.15 3.58
CA ARG A 330 -9.84 -16.35 3.21
C ARG A 330 -8.95 -16.83 4.35
N TRP A 331 -8.31 -15.90 5.07
CA TRP A 331 -7.39 -16.21 6.16
C TRP A 331 -8.03 -16.18 7.56
N GLY A 332 -9.36 -16.16 7.63
CA GLY A 332 -10.10 -16.33 8.90
C GLY A 332 -10.01 -15.13 9.86
N LEU A 333 -9.45 -14.00 9.40
CA LEU A 333 -9.44 -12.73 10.13
C LEU A 333 -10.86 -12.13 10.17
N LEU A 334 -11.64 -12.39 9.13
CA LEU A 334 -13.07 -12.14 9.08
C LEU A 334 -13.83 -13.48 9.12
N ARG A 335 -14.73 -13.62 10.10
CA ARG A 335 -15.43 -14.90 10.38
C ARG A 335 -16.54 -15.21 9.37
N GLU A 336 -17.31 -14.19 9.02
CA GLU A 336 -18.47 -14.27 8.15
C GLU A 336 -18.28 -13.36 6.93
N ASP A 337 -19.04 -13.63 5.87
CA ASP A 337 -19.04 -12.75 4.71
C ASP A 337 -19.81 -11.46 5.09
N PRO A 338 -19.21 -10.27 4.96
CA PRO A 338 -19.92 -9.02 5.15
C PRO A 338 -20.76 -8.73 3.90
N ASP A 339 -21.60 -7.68 3.96
CA ASP A 339 -22.03 -7.01 2.74
C ASP A 339 -20.83 -6.24 2.16
N TYR A 340 -20.05 -6.98 1.38
CA TYR A 340 -18.82 -6.53 0.76
C TYR A 340 -18.97 -5.18 0.05
N LEU A 341 -20.00 -5.03 -0.78
CA LEU A 341 -20.20 -3.83 -1.57
C LEU A 341 -20.66 -2.66 -0.69
N GLN A 342 -21.54 -2.90 0.27
CA GLN A 342 -21.97 -1.86 1.22
C GLN A 342 -20.78 -1.33 2.03
N VAL A 343 -19.95 -2.21 2.57
CA VAL A 343 -18.75 -1.83 3.34
C VAL A 343 -17.77 -1.04 2.46
N ALA A 344 -17.50 -1.49 1.23
CA ALA A 344 -16.62 -0.76 0.32
C ALA A 344 -17.16 0.64 0.00
N ASN A 345 -18.49 0.80 -0.19
CA ASN A 345 -19.09 2.12 -0.42
C ASN A 345 -19.01 3.05 0.79
N GLN A 346 -19.00 2.53 2.02
CA GLN A 346 -18.82 3.33 3.23
C GLN A 346 -17.37 3.84 3.35
N VAL A 347 -16.41 2.99 3.01
CA VAL A 347 -14.98 3.29 3.18
C VAL A 347 -14.43 4.13 2.03
N GLN A 348 -14.69 3.76 0.77
CA GLN A 348 -14.11 4.45 -0.39
C GLN A 348 -14.77 5.80 -0.66
N GLN A 349 -14.03 6.90 -0.50
CA GLN A 349 -14.53 8.26 -0.71
C GLN A 349 -14.48 8.67 -2.19
N ILE A 350 -15.11 7.88 -3.06
CA ILE A 350 -15.02 8.04 -4.52
C ILE A 350 -15.57 9.37 -4.99
N GLU A 351 -16.69 9.84 -4.44
CA GLU A 351 -17.28 11.11 -4.85
C GLU A 351 -16.41 12.30 -4.46
N LEU A 352 -15.89 12.31 -3.23
CA LEU A 352 -14.93 13.32 -2.78
C LEU A 352 -13.68 13.32 -3.67
N TYR A 353 -13.16 12.13 -4.00
CA TYR A 353 -12.03 11.98 -4.91
C TYR A 353 -12.34 12.51 -6.32
N ARG A 354 -13.52 12.20 -6.87
CA ARG A 354 -13.96 12.69 -8.19
C ARG A 354 -14.05 14.20 -8.24
N GLN A 355 -14.56 14.83 -7.19
CA GLN A 355 -14.60 16.29 -7.08
C GLN A 355 -13.19 16.88 -7.07
N ALA A 356 -12.28 16.33 -6.26
CA ALA A 356 -10.89 16.77 -6.19
C ALA A 356 -10.17 16.61 -7.54
N ALA A 357 -10.22 15.43 -8.14
CA ALA A 357 -9.57 15.15 -9.42
C ALA A 357 -10.18 15.97 -10.57
N GLY A 358 -11.50 16.16 -10.58
CA GLY A 358 -12.20 17.01 -11.54
C GLY A 358 -11.76 18.49 -11.45
N ALA A 359 -11.59 19.01 -10.23
CA ALA A 359 -11.07 20.36 -10.02
C ALA A 359 -9.64 20.55 -10.55
N LEU A 360 -8.84 19.47 -10.62
CA LEU A 360 -7.49 19.46 -11.18
C LEU A 360 -7.45 19.12 -12.68
N GLY A 361 -8.60 18.86 -13.31
CA GLY A 361 -8.68 18.45 -14.71
C GLY A 361 -8.06 17.08 -14.99
N ILE A 362 -8.02 16.18 -14.00
CA ILE A 362 -7.49 14.83 -14.15
C ILE A 362 -8.59 13.94 -14.71
N ALA A 363 -8.31 13.26 -15.83
CA ALA A 363 -9.21 12.27 -16.40
C ALA A 363 -9.34 11.07 -15.45
N LEU A 364 -10.57 10.60 -15.27
CA LEU A 364 -10.86 9.48 -14.38
C LEU A 364 -11.39 8.30 -15.18
N PRO A 365 -11.08 7.06 -14.74
CA PRO A 365 -11.78 5.87 -15.21
C PRO A 365 -13.30 6.00 -15.00
N ASP A 366 -14.09 5.56 -15.98
CA ASP A 366 -15.56 5.62 -15.92
C ASP A 366 -16.13 4.72 -14.81
N SER A 367 -15.46 3.61 -14.54
CA SER A 367 -15.88 2.60 -13.58
C SER A 367 -15.14 2.73 -12.25
N ALA A 368 -15.89 2.61 -11.15
CA ALA A 368 -15.35 2.45 -9.80
C ALA A 368 -14.86 1.01 -9.51
N MET A 369 -15.06 0.09 -10.47
CA MET A 369 -14.55 -1.28 -10.46
C MET A 369 -13.45 -1.42 -11.52
N ARG A 370 -12.42 -2.18 -11.20
CA ARG A 370 -11.40 -2.63 -12.16
C ARG A 370 -11.18 -4.13 -12.04
N SER A 371 -10.68 -4.72 -13.12
CA SER A 371 -10.35 -6.14 -13.20
C SER A 371 -8.85 -6.39 -13.27
N ALA A 372 -8.43 -7.57 -12.83
CA ALA A 372 -7.06 -8.05 -12.94
C ALA A 372 -7.02 -9.58 -13.08
N THR A 373 -5.89 -10.09 -13.55
CA THR A 373 -5.54 -11.51 -13.48
C THR A 373 -4.31 -11.63 -12.60
N LEU A 374 -4.39 -12.46 -11.56
CA LEU A 374 -3.31 -12.67 -10.60
C LEU A 374 -2.38 -13.80 -11.07
N MET A 375 -1.23 -13.97 -10.41
CA MET A 375 -0.16 -14.91 -10.79
C MET A 375 -0.59 -16.37 -10.97
N ASP A 376 -1.67 -16.79 -10.33
CA ASP A 376 -2.20 -18.15 -10.40
C ASP A 376 -3.31 -18.30 -11.49
N GLY A 377 -3.51 -17.27 -12.31
CA GLY A 377 -4.54 -17.22 -13.35
C GLY A 377 -5.93 -16.87 -12.83
N LYS A 378 -6.11 -16.59 -11.53
CA LYS A 378 -7.40 -16.14 -10.99
C LYS A 378 -7.76 -14.78 -11.56
N HIS A 379 -8.95 -14.69 -12.14
CA HIS A 379 -9.55 -13.42 -12.53
C HIS A 379 -10.24 -12.77 -11.32
N TRP A 380 -10.01 -11.48 -11.14
CA TRP A 380 -10.65 -10.65 -10.13
C TRP A 380 -11.28 -9.43 -10.79
N ASP A 381 -12.57 -9.20 -10.59
CA ASP A 381 -13.31 -8.03 -11.10
C ASP A 381 -14.23 -7.37 -10.05
N GLY A 382 -14.29 -7.92 -8.83
CA GLY A 382 -15.15 -7.44 -7.76
C GLY A 382 -16.60 -7.90 -7.82
N SER A 383 -17.01 -8.70 -8.82
CA SER A 383 -18.42 -9.07 -9.03
C SER A 383 -18.94 -10.13 -8.03
N ASP A 384 -18.11 -11.09 -7.64
CA ASP A 384 -18.47 -12.15 -6.68
C ASP A 384 -17.36 -12.38 -5.64
N PRO A 385 -17.22 -11.45 -4.66
CA PRO A 385 -16.19 -11.54 -3.61
C PRO A 385 -16.30 -12.80 -2.76
N ALA A 386 -17.53 -13.27 -2.51
CA ALA A 386 -17.82 -14.40 -1.65
C ALA A 386 -17.37 -15.72 -2.30
N THR A 387 -17.65 -15.93 -3.57
CA THR A 387 -17.15 -17.10 -4.32
C THR A 387 -15.64 -17.00 -4.52
N TYR A 388 -15.11 -15.81 -4.85
CA TYR A 388 -13.67 -15.61 -5.02
C TYR A 388 -12.88 -16.05 -3.78
N ALA A 389 -13.30 -15.60 -2.58
CA ALA A 389 -12.66 -15.98 -1.31
C ALA A 389 -12.61 -17.51 -1.10
N ARG A 390 -13.65 -18.23 -1.51
CA ARG A 390 -13.77 -19.71 -1.40
C ARG A 390 -13.13 -20.49 -2.53
N SER A 391 -12.68 -19.81 -3.59
CA SER A 391 -12.17 -20.47 -4.79
C SER A 391 -10.73 -20.99 -4.64
N PHE A 392 -10.06 -20.70 -3.53
CA PHE A 392 -8.67 -21.07 -3.26
C PHE A 392 -8.60 -22.41 -2.53
N ALA A 393 -7.61 -23.24 -2.84
CA ALA A 393 -7.43 -24.52 -2.15
C ALA A 393 -6.90 -24.36 -0.71
N LEU A 394 -6.01 -23.39 -0.49
CA LEU A 394 -5.48 -23.05 0.83
C LEU A 394 -6.22 -21.83 1.39
N HIS A 395 -6.91 -22.05 2.51
CA HIS A 395 -7.66 -21.06 3.26
C HIS A 395 -7.82 -21.50 4.72
N ALA A 396 -8.19 -20.56 5.60
CA ALA A 396 -8.52 -20.80 7.00
C ALA A 396 -10.03 -20.88 7.28
N MET A 397 -10.86 -20.70 6.25
CA MET A 397 -12.32 -20.78 6.40
C MET A 397 -12.76 -22.20 6.75
N ALA A 398 -13.72 -22.33 7.67
CA ALA A 398 -14.33 -23.61 7.99
C ALA A 398 -15.13 -24.16 6.79
N SER A 399 -15.02 -25.46 6.52
CA SER A 399 -15.89 -26.13 5.54
C SER A 399 -17.35 -26.09 6.03
N PRO A 400 -18.34 -25.82 5.16
CA PRO A 400 -19.76 -25.83 5.54
C PRO A 400 -20.22 -27.15 6.19
N ALA A 401 -19.53 -28.26 5.89
CA ALA A 401 -19.84 -29.59 6.42
C ALA A 401 -19.51 -29.80 7.91
N MET A 402 -18.91 -28.83 8.62
CA MET A 402 -18.56 -28.94 10.04
C MET A 402 -19.42 -28.08 10.97
N ALA A 403 -20.43 -27.38 10.47
CA ALA A 403 -21.37 -26.61 11.29
C ALA A 403 -22.60 -27.43 11.74
N ALA A 404 -22.64 -28.73 11.42
CA ALA A 404 -23.71 -29.65 11.76
C ALA A 404 -23.18 -30.96 12.35
N LEU A 405 -22.41 -30.86 13.43
CA LEU A 405 -22.17 -31.88 14.46
C LEU A 405 -21.96 -31.15 15.79
#